data_AF-A0A956BQP4-F1
#
_entry.id   AF-A0A956BQP4-F1
#
_cell.length_a   1.000
_cell.length_b   1.000
_cell.length_c   1.000
_cell.angle_alpha   90.00
_cell.angle_beta   90.00
_cell.angle_gamma   90.00
#
_symmetry.space_group_name_H-M   'P 1'
#
loop_
_entity.id
_entity.type
_entity.pdbx_description
1 polymer ?
#
loop_
_entity_poly.entity_id
_entity_poly.type
_entity_poly.pdbx_seq_one_letter_code
_entity_poly.pdbx_strand_id
1 'polypeptide(L)'
;MRNLTLLLLVACKGASKTPTPAPETAAENPVAASVVAAMNPEVGACDDFYEYACGGWLANTELPPDRPNMTRSFTTIFDENQAVIRRILEDASKDAGDDPVKQKLGTFFGTCMDEAAVEAAGTKPLEPLFARIDGVKTRDDALEVAGELMSFGPNPFFSGGTWADPKDPNTNILSVMQEGLGLPDRSYYVDETDERKAVRGKYLEVMKDLFVLTGSTPEQAEKDAAAVMAFETSLAKHHWERAELRDAEKTYNKMSVDELNALAPSVDLKRWFAGVGIEPPAGGVIVVTPSYFE
;
A
#
# COMPACT_ATOMS: atom_id res chain seq x y z
N MET A 1 -61.46 31.33 48.89
CA MET A 1 -60.05 31.74 48.72
C MET A 1 -59.62 31.38 47.30
N ARG A 2 -59.08 32.38 46.59
CA ARG A 2 -58.34 32.38 45.31
C ARG A 2 -57.15 31.40 45.35
N ASN A 3 -56.52 30.83 44.31
CA ASN A 3 -56.43 30.93 42.84
C ASN A 3 -55.93 29.53 42.36
N LEU A 4 -56.48 28.88 41.33
CA LEU A 4 -56.21 28.95 39.87
C LEU A 4 -54.76 28.67 39.40
N THR A 5 -54.61 27.48 38.80
CA THR A 5 -53.47 26.89 38.07
C THR A 5 -53.14 27.64 36.77
N LEU A 6 -51.86 27.78 36.41
CA LEU A 6 -51.44 28.05 35.03
C LEU A 6 -50.12 27.32 34.69
N LEU A 7 -50.22 26.34 33.78
CA LEU A 7 -49.12 25.75 33.02
C LEU A 7 -48.69 26.77 31.95
N LEU A 8 -47.40 27.11 31.85
CA LEU A 8 -46.86 27.80 30.69
C LEU A 8 -46.32 26.78 29.68
N LEU A 9 -47.02 26.64 28.55
CA LEU A 9 -46.43 26.12 27.31
C LEU A 9 -45.52 27.22 26.72
N VAL A 10 -44.23 26.93 26.56
CA VAL A 10 -43.35 27.71 25.68
C VAL A 10 -43.41 27.07 24.29
N ALA A 11 -44.09 27.75 23.37
CA ALA A 11 -44.11 27.39 21.96
C ALA A 11 -42.81 27.87 21.29
N CYS A 12 -41.90 26.94 20.95
CA CYS A 12 -40.87 27.21 19.94
C CYS A 12 -41.56 27.23 18.57
N LYS A 13 -41.73 28.43 18.01
CA LYS A 13 -42.11 28.61 16.60
C LYS A 13 -41.02 27.98 15.73
N GLY A 14 -41.36 26.87 15.06
CA GLY A 14 -40.62 26.38 13.92
C GLY A 14 -40.65 27.44 12.82
N ALA A 15 -39.53 28.10 12.59
CA ALA A 15 -39.34 28.91 11.40
C ALA A 15 -39.10 27.95 10.23
N SER A 16 -40.15 27.70 9.44
CA SER A 16 -40.01 27.19 8.08
C SER A 16 -39.15 28.18 7.29
N LYS A 17 -37.85 27.90 7.17
CA LYS A 17 -36.99 28.60 6.22
C LYS A 17 -37.34 28.08 4.83
N THR A 18 -38.08 28.88 4.08
CA THR A 18 -38.16 28.78 2.63
C THR A 18 -36.74 28.67 2.07
N PRO A 19 -36.44 27.78 1.09
CA PRO A 19 -35.12 27.72 0.49
C PRO A 19 -34.82 29.09 -0.11
N THR A 20 -33.76 29.76 0.37
CA THR A 20 -33.25 30.95 -0.30
C THR A 20 -32.81 30.53 -1.70
N PRO A 21 -33.32 31.17 -2.78
CA PRO A 21 -32.83 30.86 -4.11
C PRO A 21 -31.32 31.14 -4.15
N ALA A 22 -30.55 30.22 -4.73
CA ALA A 22 -29.13 30.40 -4.92
C ALA A 22 -28.87 31.72 -5.70
N PRO A 23 -27.88 32.53 -5.31
CA PRO A 23 -27.56 33.76 -6.03
C PRO A 23 -27.18 33.44 -7.48
N GLU A 24 -27.75 34.19 -8.44
CA GLU A 24 -27.56 34.06 -9.90
C GLU A 24 -26.08 34.12 -10.34
N THR A 25 -25.15 34.50 -9.47
CA THR A 25 -23.71 34.59 -9.74
C THR A 25 -22.96 33.25 -9.69
N ALA A 26 -23.60 32.16 -9.26
CA ALA A 26 -22.97 30.83 -9.29
C ALA A 26 -22.84 30.24 -10.71
N ALA A 27 -23.58 30.78 -11.69
CA ALA A 27 -23.61 30.26 -13.06
C ALA A 27 -22.36 30.59 -13.90
N GLU A 28 -21.53 31.56 -13.50
CA GLU A 28 -20.36 32.00 -14.28
C GLU A 28 -19.01 31.45 -13.80
N ASN A 29 -18.95 30.80 -12.63
CA ASN A 29 -17.72 30.20 -12.11
C ASN A 29 -17.81 28.66 -12.11
N PRO A 30 -17.03 27.96 -12.96
CA PRO A 30 -17.10 26.50 -13.09
C PRO A 30 -16.75 25.76 -11.79
N VAL A 31 -15.90 26.35 -10.95
CA VAL A 31 -15.57 25.78 -9.64
C VAL A 31 -16.79 25.86 -8.72
N ALA A 32 -17.44 27.02 -8.64
CA ALA A 32 -18.64 27.20 -7.83
C ALA A 32 -19.77 26.28 -8.30
N ALA A 33 -19.99 26.17 -9.60
CA ALA A 33 -20.97 25.26 -10.19
C ALA A 33 -20.66 23.80 -9.82
N SER A 34 -19.39 23.38 -9.89
CA SER A 34 -18.98 22.02 -9.52
C SER A 34 -19.22 21.71 -8.04
N VAL A 35 -19.06 22.70 -7.16
CA VAL A 35 -19.29 22.55 -5.71
C VAL A 35 -20.78 22.41 -5.45
N VAL A 36 -21.60 23.31 -6.01
CA VAL A 36 -23.06 23.26 -5.87
C VAL A 36 -23.63 21.93 -6.39
N ALA A 37 -23.13 21.43 -7.52
CA ALA A 37 -23.57 20.15 -8.09
C ALA A 37 -23.24 18.92 -7.22
N ALA A 38 -22.23 19.01 -6.35
CA ALA A 38 -21.86 17.92 -5.46
C ALA A 38 -22.64 17.90 -4.14
N MET A 39 -23.30 18.99 -3.78
CA MET A 39 -23.99 19.16 -2.51
C MET A 39 -25.36 18.47 -2.51
N ASN A 40 -25.78 17.99 -1.34
CA ASN A 40 -27.15 17.59 -1.07
C ASN A 40 -27.80 18.60 -0.10
N PRO A 41 -28.55 19.61 -0.61
CA PRO A 41 -29.15 20.64 0.24
C PRO A 41 -30.35 20.14 1.06
N GLU A 42 -30.82 18.90 0.86
CA GLU A 42 -31.92 18.31 1.63
C GLU A 42 -31.47 17.91 3.04
N VAL A 43 -30.17 17.72 3.26
CA VAL A 43 -29.57 17.39 4.56
C VAL A 43 -29.05 18.65 5.24
N GLY A 44 -29.34 18.81 6.52
CA GLY A 44 -28.84 19.94 7.29
C GLY A 44 -27.32 19.87 7.45
N ALA A 45 -26.61 20.94 7.06
CA ALA A 45 -25.15 21.04 7.19
C ALA A 45 -24.62 20.83 8.63
N CYS A 46 -25.44 21.11 9.65
CA CYS A 46 -25.09 20.88 11.05
C CYS A 46 -25.38 19.47 11.54
N ASP A 47 -26.15 18.68 10.79
CA ASP A 47 -26.54 17.32 11.15
C ASP A 47 -25.56 16.31 10.54
N ASP A 48 -25.29 16.43 9.24
CA ASP A 48 -24.27 15.68 8.53
C ASP A 48 -23.65 16.56 7.44
N PHE A 49 -22.49 17.14 7.76
CA PHE A 49 -21.80 18.02 6.82
C PHE A 49 -21.23 17.25 5.61
N TYR A 50 -20.91 15.96 5.77
CA TYR A 50 -20.37 15.17 4.67
C TYR A 50 -21.46 14.91 3.63
N GLU A 51 -22.64 14.48 4.06
CA GLU A 51 -23.78 14.30 3.15
C GLU A 51 -24.25 15.64 2.56
N TYR A 52 -24.33 16.71 3.34
CA TYR A 52 -24.65 18.03 2.81
C TYR A 52 -23.66 18.49 1.72
N ALA A 53 -22.36 18.29 1.92
CA ALA A 53 -21.33 18.77 1.00
C ALA A 53 -21.10 17.84 -0.20
N CYS A 54 -21.28 16.52 -0.03
CA CYS A 54 -20.87 15.50 -0.99
C CYS A 54 -22.01 14.60 -1.49
N GLY A 55 -23.19 14.63 -0.87
CA GLY A 55 -24.28 13.69 -1.14
C GLY A 55 -24.76 13.70 -2.59
N GLY A 56 -24.78 14.87 -3.23
CA GLY A 56 -25.07 14.99 -4.66
C GLY A 56 -24.03 14.28 -5.53
N TRP A 57 -22.74 14.32 -5.15
CA TRP A 57 -21.70 13.55 -5.86
C TRP A 57 -21.81 12.05 -5.59
N LEU A 58 -22.08 11.64 -4.34
CA LEU A 58 -22.25 10.22 -3.97
C LEU A 58 -23.42 9.57 -4.72
N ALA A 59 -24.54 10.29 -4.85
CA ALA A 59 -25.72 9.80 -5.56
C ALA A 59 -25.51 9.64 -7.07
N ASN A 60 -24.57 10.38 -7.66
CA ASN A 60 -24.35 10.44 -9.10
C ASN A 60 -23.04 9.77 -9.56
N THR A 61 -22.24 9.23 -8.65
CA THR A 61 -20.97 8.59 -8.98
C THR A 61 -21.05 7.08 -8.80
N GLU A 62 -20.89 6.37 -9.90
CA GLU A 62 -20.74 4.91 -9.87
C GLU A 62 -19.26 4.56 -9.67
N LEU A 63 -18.98 3.59 -8.79
CA LEU A 63 -17.65 3.05 -8.61
C LEU A 63 -17.31 2.14 -9.81
N PRO A 64 -16.27 2.47 -10.62
CA PRO A 64 -15.84 1.63 -11.72
C PRO A 64 -15.38 0.25 -11.22
N PRO A 65 -15.59 -0.82 -12.01
CA PRO A 65 -15.27 -2.18 -11.60
C PRO A 65 -13.77 -2.43 -11.38
N ASP A 66 -12.90 -1.59 -11.93
CA ASP A 66 -11.45 -1.63 -11.77
C ASP A 66 -10.94 -0.88 -10.53
N ARG A 67 -11.84 -0.35 -9.69
CA ARG A 67 -11.46 0.51 -8.56
C ARG A 67 -12.08 0.05 -7.24
N PRO A 68 -11.29 0.05 -6.14
CA PRO A 68 -11.81 -0.24 -4.82
C PRO A 68 -12.48 0.98 -4.15
N ASN A 69 -12.19 2.20 -4.60
CA ASN A 69 -12.79 3.44 -4.10
C ASN A 69 -12.68 4.59 -5.11
N MET A 70 -13.45 5.66 -4.88
CA MET A 70 -13.30 6.94 -5.54
C MET A 70 -13.56 8.10 -4.58
N THR A 71 -12.89 9.22 -4.82
CA THR A 71 -13.13 10.49 -4.15
C THR A 71 -13.32 11.60 -5.18
N ARG A 72 -14.23 12.54 -4.92
CA ARG A 72 -14.48 13.68 -5.82
C ARG A 72 -13.21 14.47 -6.16
N SER A 73 -12.35 14.70 -5.17
CA SER A 73 -11.17 15.54 -5.31
C SER A 73 -9.98 14.78 -5.88
N PHE A 74 -9.40 13.86 -5.09
CA PHE A 74 -8.10 13.28 -5.39
C PHE A 74 -8.14 12.32 -6.57
N THR A 75 -9.19 11.51 -6.71
CA THR A 75 -9.29 10.54 -7.79
C THR A 75 -9.46 11.22 -9.15
N THR A 76 -10.32 12.24 -9.24
CA THR A 76 -10.53 13.00 -10.49
C THR A 76 -9.24 13.66 -10.95
N ILE A 77 -8.54 14.35 -10.04
CA ILE A 77 -7.26 15.00 -10.36
C ILE A 77 -6.20 13.98 -10.76
N PHE A 78 -6.17 12.83 -10.08
CA PHE A 78 -5.27 11.73 -10.42
C PHE A 78 -5.52 11.25 -11.86
N ASP A 79 -6.77 11.01 -12.25
CA ASP A 79 -7.12 10.53 -13.60
C ASP A 79 -6.75 11.52 -14.70
N GLU A 80 -7.05 12.80 -14.50
CA GLU A 80 -6.65 13.86 -15.42
C GLU A 80 -5.13 13.93 -15.59
N ASN A 81 -4.39 13.81 -14.49
CA ASN A 81 -2.93 13.77 -14.53
C ASN A 81 -2.42 12.50 -15.23
N GLN A 82 -3.02 11.33 -14.99
CA GLN A 82 -2.66 10.09 -15.68
C GLN A 82 -2.87 10.21 -17.19
N ALA A 83 -3.95 10.85 -17.64
CA ALA A 83 -4.19 11.09 -19.07
C ALA A 83 -3.11 11.99 -19.68
N VAL A 84 -2.68 13.04 -18.97
CA VAL A 84 -1.59 13.92 -19.42
C VAL A 84 -0.25 13.17 -19.46
N ILE A 85 0.09 12.42 -18.41
CA ILE A 85 1.31 11.62 -18.33
C ILE A 85 1.33 10.58 -19.46
N ARG A 86 0.23 9.85 -19.65
CA ARG A 86 0.09 8.86 -20.72
C ARG A 86 0.36 9.48 -22.09
N ARG A 87 -0.23 10.63 -22.40
CA ARG A 87 0.02 11.33 -23.67
C ARG A 87 1.50 11.67 -23.84
N ILE A 88 2.15 12.21 -22.80
CA ILE A 88 3.59 12.53 -22.84
C ILE A 88 4.43 11.28 -23.14
N LEU A 89 4.10 10.15 -22.50
CA LEU A 89 4.83 8.89 -22.68
C LEU A 89 4.55 8.25 -24.05
N GLU A 90 3.31 8.31 -24.54
CA GLU A 90 2.95 7.86 -25.88
C GLU A 90 3.65 8.68 -26.97
N ASP A 91 3.73 10.01 -26.80
CA ASP A 91 4.45 10.89 -27.71
C ASP A 91 5.96 10.58 -27.68
N ALA A 92 6.54 10.42 -26.49
CA ALA A 92 7.96 10.05 -26.33
C ALA A 92 8.27 8.66 -26.90
N SER A 93 7.32 7.71 -26.85
CA SER A 93 7.48 6.37 -27.42
C SER A 93 7.44 6.38 -28.95
N LYS A 94 6.67 7.29 -29.55
CA LYS A 94 6.59 7.47 -31.02
C LYS A 94 7.77 8.23 -31.58
N ASP A 95 8.15 9.35 -30.94
CA ASP A 95 9.25 10.20 -31.36
C ASP A 95 9.89 10.91 -30.16
N ALA A 96 11.04 10.40 -29.74
CA ALA A 96 11.84 11.01 -28.68
C ALA A 96 12.82 12.08 -29.19
N GLY A 97 13.00 12.21 -30.51
CA GLY A 97 14.12 12.95 -31.09
C GLY A 97 15.47 12.54 -30.50
N ASP A 98 16.33 13.54 -30.28
CA ASP A 98 17.68 13.36 -29.71
C ASP A 98 17.73 13.56 -28.18
N ASP A 99 16.58 13.70 -27.49
CA ASP A 99 16.55 13.87 -26.04
C ASP A 99 16.70 12.52 -25.32
N PRO A 100 17.83 12.28 -24.62
CA PRO A 100 18.11 10.98 -24.00
C PRO A 100 17.16 10.64 -22.85
N VAL A 101 16.53 11.64 -22.20
CA VAL A 101 15.53 11.40 -21.16
C VAL A 101 14.23 10.92 -21.81
N LYS A 102 13.78 11.59 -22.88
CA LYS A 102 12.59 11.15 -23.61
C LYS A 102 12.76 9.78 -24.23
N GLN A 103 13.94 9.46 -24.76
CA GLN A 103 14.24 8.13 -25.29
C GLN A 103 14.07 7.03 -24.23
N LYS A 104 14.57 7.25 -23.02
CA LYS A 104 14.39 6.31 -21.90
C LYS A 104 12.93 6.17 -21.51
N LEU A 105 12.21 7.28 -21.36
CA LEU A 105 10.79 7.27 -21.00
C LEU A 105 9.93 6.57 -22.06
N GLY A 106 10.13 6.90 -23.33
CA GLY A 106 9.42 6.30 -24.46
C GLY A 106 9.71 4.81 -24.61
N THR A 107 10.96 4.39 -24.38
CA THR A 107 11.36 2.97 -24.41
C THR A 107 10.73 2.20 -23.24
N PHE A 108 10.81 2.75 -22.02
CA PHE A 108 10.26 2.11 -20.82
C PHE A 108 8.74 1.95 -20.95
N PHE A 109 8.03 3.01 -21.33
CA PHE A 109 6.59 2.97 -21.55
C PHE A 109 6.23 2.02 -22.71
N GLY A 110 6.93 2.11 -23.84
CA GLY A 110 6.68 1.24 -25.00
C GLY A 110 6.85 -0.24 -24.68
N THR A 111 7.87 -0.59 -23.88
CA THR A 111 8.09 -1.98 -23.42
C THR A 111 6.95 -2.47 -22.54
N CYS A 112 6.42 -1.62 -21.67
CA CYS A 112 5.28 -1.95 -20.81
C CYS A 112 3.97 -2.15 -21.61
N MET A 113 3.79 -1.37 -22.68
CA MET A 113 2.57 -1.42 -23.50
C MET A 113 2.56 -2.53 -24.57
N ASP A 114 3.69 -3.21 -24.82
CA ASP A 114 3.78 -4.30 -25.79
C ASP A 114 3.33 -5.64 -25.17
N GLU A 115 2.02 -5.77 -24.99
CA GLU A 115 1.39 -6.99 -24.44
C GLU A 115 1.75 -8.23 -25.25
N ALA A 116 1.88 -8.13 -26.58
CA ALA A 116 2.23 -9.28 -27.42
C ALA A 116 3.64 -9.80 -27.12
N ALA A 117 4.61 -8.90 -26.91
CA ALA A 117 5.95 -9.28 -26.49
C ALA A 117 5.96 -9.89 -25.08
N VAL A 118 5.19 -9.34 -24.14
CA VAL A 118 5.04 -9.87 -22.78
C VAL A 118 4.48 -11.29 -22.79
N GLU A 119 3.37 -11.51 -23.51
CA GLU A 119 2.73 -12.83 -23.64
C GLU A 119 3.66 -13.84 -24.34
N ALA A 120 4.41 -13.42 -25.35
CA ALA A 120 5.37 -14.29 -26.04
C ALA A 120 6.58 -14.66 -25.14
N ALA A 121 6.98 -13.75 -24.25
CA ALA A 121 8.06 -14.01 -23.28
C ALA A 121 7.61 -14.98 -22.17
N GLY A 122 6.36 -14.88 -21.73
CA GLY A 122 5.82 -15.69 -20.63
C GLY A 122 6.68 -15.55 -19.37
N THR A 123 6.95 -16.66 -18.68
CA THR A 123 7.75 -16.67 -17.44
C THR A 123 9.26 -16.71 -17.67
N LYS A 124 9.74 -16.77 -18.92
CA LYS A 124 11.18 -16.91 -19.23
C LYS A 124 12.06 -15.86 -18.55
N PRO A 125 11.67 -14.56 -18.48
CA PRO A 125 12.50 -13.56 -17.79
C PRO A 125 12.69 -13.82 -16.29
N LEU A 126 11.83 -14.63 -15.67
CA LEU A 126 11.89 -14.97 -14.25
C LEU A 126 12.73 -16.23 -13.96
N GLU A 127 13.02 -17.06 -14.98
CA GLU A 127 13.77 -18.31 -14.82
C GLU A 127 15.12 -18.15 -14.08
N PRO A 128 15.93 -17.10 -14.31
CA PRO A 128 17.17 -16.91 -13.55
C PRO A 128 16.93 -16.68 -12.05
N LEU A 129 15.85 -15.98 -11.70
CA LEU A 129 15.47 -15.73 -10.31
C LEU A 129 14.96 -17.02 -9.65
N PHE A 130 14.14 -17.79 -10.36
CA PHE A 130 13.69 -19.10 -9.87
C PHE A 130 14.85 -20.07 -9.67
N ALA A 131 15.79 -20.15 -10.62
CA ALA A 131 16.99 -20.97 -10.47
C ALA A 131 17.85 -20.55 -9.26
N ARG A 132 17.90 -19.26 -8.95
CA ARG A 132 18.59 -18.74 -7.74
C ARG A 132 17.87 -19.19 -6.46
N ILE A 133 16.54 -19.13 -6.43
CA ILE A 133 15.71 -19.57 -5.30
C ILE A 133 15.81 -21.10 -5.12
N ASP A 134 15.70 -21.88 -6.19
CA ASP A 134 15.82 -23.34 -6.17
C ASP A 134 17.20 -23.83 -5.70
N GLY A 135 18.22 -22.97 -5.82
CA GLY A 135 19.58 -23.21 -5.36
C GLY A 135 19.77 -23.08 -3.83
N VAL A 136 18.80 -22.54 -3.09
CA VAL A 136 18.87 -22.33 -1.64
C VAL A 136 18.89 -23.66 -0.89
N LYS A 137 19.92 -23.87 -0.05
CA LYS A 137 20.10 -25.12 0.72
C LYS A 137 20.14 -24.88 2.23
N THR A 138 20.50 -23.67 2.63
CA THR A 138 20.65 -23.27 4.03
C THR A 138 19.86 -21.99 4.31
N ARG A 139 19.65 -21.69 5.59
CA ARG A 139 19.01 -20.43 6.01
C ARG A 139 19.85 -19.21 5.62
N ASP A 140 21.17 -19.35 5.65
CA ASP A 140 22.10 -18.31 5.26
C ASP A 140 22.04 -18.04 3.74
N ASP A 141 21.92 -19.09 2.91
CA ASP A 141 21.66 -18.94 1.48
C ASP A 141 20.33 -18.20 1.25
N ALA A 142 19.29 -18.53 2.03
CA ALA A 142 17.99 -17.88 1.91
C ALA A 142 18.08 -16.38 2.21
N LEU A 143 18.88 -15.98 3.21
CA LEU A 143 19.10 -14.57 3.52
C LEU A 143 19.87 -13.83 2.43
N GLU A 144 20.88 -14.46 1.84
CA GLU A 144 21.63 -13.90 0.70
C GLU A 144 20.69 -13.70 -0.50
N VAL A 145 19.91 -14.71 -0.87
CA VAL A 145 18.92 -14.61 -1.95
C VAL A 145 17.84 -13.58 -1.63
N ALA A 146 17.38 -13.47 -0.38
CA ALA A 146 16.45 -12.43 0.02
C ALA A 146 17.01 -11.01 -0.18
N GLY A 147 18.29 -10.81 0.10
CA GLY A 147 18.97 -9.54 -0.18
C GLY A 147 19.06 -9.24 -1.68
N GLU A 148 19.34 -10.24 -2.52
CA GLU A 148 19.37 -10.08 -3.97
C GLU A 148 17.99 -9.68 -4.53
N LEU A 149 16.93 -10.34 -4.04
CA LEU A 149 15.55 -10.09 -4.48
C LEU A 149 15.08 -8.68 -4.17
N MET A 150 15.61 -8.02 -3.13
CA MET A 150 15.29 -6.63 -2.82
C MET A 150 15.56 -5.69 -4.01
N SER A 151 16.60 -5.96 -4.81
CA SER A 151 16.92 -5.17 -6.01
C SER A 151 15.87 -5.31 -7.12
N PHE A 152 15.05 -6.36 -7.06
CA PHE A 152 13.93 -6.61 -7.96
C PHE A 152 12.59 -6.20 -7.36
N GLY A 153 12.55 -5.77 -6.10
CA GLY A 153 11.35 -5.33 -5.37
C GLY A 153 10.91 -6.23 -4.20
N PRO A 154 10.92 -7.57 -4.31
CA PRO A 154 10.46 -8.44 -3.22
C PRO A 154 11.33 -8.41 -1.96
N ASN A 155 10.68 -8.40 -0.79
CA ASN A 155 11.31 -8.51 0.54
C ASN A 155 10.70 -9.68 1.34
N PRO A 156 11.21 -10.91 1.17
CA PRO A 156 10.52 -12.11 1.67
C PRO A 156 10.56 -12.30 3.20
N PHE A 157 11.51 -11.66 3.91
CA PHE A 157 11.68 -11.84 5.35
C PHE A 157 11.63 -10.51 6.11
N PHE A 158 12.35 -9.51 5.65
CA PHE A 158 12.37 -8.17 6.20
C PHE A 158 12.82 -7.23 5.09
N SER A 159 12.59 -5.94 5.26
CA SER A 159 13.10 -4.93 4.34
C SER A 159 14.14 -4.06 5.01
N GLY A 160 14.91 -3.39 4.15
CA GLY A 160 15.77 -2.31 4.56
C GLY A 160 15.68 -1.14 3.57
N GLY A 161 16.09 0.02 4.03
CA GLY A 161 16.17 1.21 3.19
C GLY A 161 16.97 2.30 3.88
N THR A 162 17.33 3.33 3.11
CA THR A 162 18.12 4.45 3.62
C THR A 162 17.24 5.68 3.75
N TRP A 163 17.24 6.27 4.94
CA TRP A 163 16.54 7.51 5.25
C TRP A 163 17.47 8.44 6.04
N ALA A 164 17.07 9.71 6.21
CA ALA A 164 17.74 10.60 7.14
C ALA A 164 17.65 10.03 8.57
N ASP A 165 18.74 10.06 9.33
CA ASP A 165 18.75 9.66 10.74
C ASP A 165 17.85 10.62 11.55
N PRO A 166 16.78 10.14 12.21
CA PRO A 166 15.89 11.01 12.97
C PRO A 166 16.58 11.80 14.10
N LYS A 167 17.74 11.35 14.59
CA LYS A 167 18.53 12.04 15.62
C LYS A 167 19.76 12.77 15.05
N ASP A 168 20.07 12.59 13.77
CA ASP A 168 21.07 13.37 13.03
C ASP A 168 20.64 13.58 11.55
N PRO A 169 19.77 14.56 11.26
CA PRO A 169 19.14 14.69 9.95
C PRO A 169 20.10 15.05 8.80
N ASN A 170 21.37 15.34 9.09
CA ASN A 170 22.41 15.56 8.07
C ASN A 170 23.08 14.25 7.61
N THR A 171 22.74 13.13 8.23
CA THR A 171 23.32 11.81 7.95
C THR A 171 22.22 10.87 7.47
N ASN A 172 22.50 10.10 6.43
CA ASN A 172 21.64 8.99 6.04
C ASN A 172 22.05 7.73 6.82
N ILE A 173 21.05 6.96 7.24
CA ILE A 173 21.24 5.69 7.94
C ILE A 173 20.38 4.61 7.32
N LEU A 174 20.92 3.40 7.24
CA LEU A 174 20.15 2.23 6.87
C LEU A 174 19.23 1.86 8.02
N SER A 175 17.95 1.68 7.74
CA SER A 175 16.99 1.12 8.69
C SER A 175 16.46 -0.20 8.16
N VAL A 176 16.22 -1.16 9.05
CA VAL A 176 15.61 -2.46 8.74
C VAL A 176 14.36 -2.68 9.58
N MET A 177 13.34 -3.32 9.02
CA MET A 177 12.04 -3.49 9.68
C MET A 177 11.30 -4.75 9.25
N GLN A 178 10.31 -5.15 10.04
CA GLN A 178 9.41 -6.28 9.73
C GLN A 178 8.79 -6.15 8.33
N GLU A 179 8.81 -7.24 7.56
CA GLU A 179 8.12 -7.36 6.26
C GLU A 179 7.78 -8.85 6.03
N GLY A 180 7.72 -9.31 4.77
CA GLY A 180 7.57 -10.73 4.44
C GLY A 180 6.14 -11.28 4.49
N LEU A 181 5.12 -10.43 4.60
CA LEU A 181 3.72 -10.84 4.52
C LEU A 181 3.13 -10.49 3.15
N GLY A 182 2.38 -11.42 2.54
CA GLY A 182 1.65 -11.15 1.31
C GLY A 182 0.27 -10.49 1.52
N LEU A 183 -0.30 -10.58 2.71
CA LEU A 183 -1.52 -9.86 3.10
C LEU A 183 -1.18 -8.55 3.81
N PRO A 184 -2.08 -7.54 3.77
CA PRO A 184 -1.72 -6.15 4.09
C PRO A 184 -1.28 -5.86 5.53
N ASP A 185 -1.59 -6.74 6.48
CA ASP A 185 -1.33 -6.53 7.90
C ASP A 185 -1.38 -7.86 8.68
N ARG A 186 -0.69 -7.93 9.82
CA ARG A 186 -0.70 -9.10 10.70
C ARG A 186 -2.10 -9.57 11.11
N SER A 187 -3.05 -8.65 11.27
CA SER A 187 -4.45 -8.94 11.61
C SER A 187 -5.12 -9.85 10.57
N TYR A 188 -4.69 -9.81 9.30
CA TYR A 188 -5.20 -10.71 8.27
C TYR A 188 -4.87 -12.18 8.51
N TYR A 189 -3.85 -12.46 9.32
CA TYR A 189 -3.40 -13.81 9.65
C TYR A 189 -3.96 -14.30 10.98
N VAL A 190 -4.04 -13.42 11.98
CA VAL A 190 -4.37 -13.81 13.36
C VAL A 190 -5.84 -13.60 13.73
N ASP A 191 -6.57 -12.75 13.01
CA ASP A 191 -7.98 -12.52 13.31
C ASP A 191 -8.85 -13.68 12.81
N GLU A 192 -9.73 -14.17 13.69
CA GLU A 192 -10.57 -15.35 13.43
C GLU A 192 -11.99 -15.00 12.93
N THR A 193 -12.21 -13.75 12.51
CA THR A 193 -13.49 -13.33 11.92
C THR A 193 -13.74 -14.03 10.59
N ASP A 194 -15.02 -14.22 10.24
CA ASP A 194 -15.39 -14.91 8.99
C ASP A 194 -14.88 -14.16 7.75
N GLU A 195 -14.85 -12.83 7.79
CA GLU A 195 -14.26 -11.98 6.74
C GLU A 195 -12.77 -12.29 6.55
N ARG A 196 -12.00 -12.37 7.65
CA ARG A 196 -10.55 -12.61 7.60
C ARG A 196 -10.24 -14.03 7.13
N LYS A 197 -11.04 -15.02 7.56
CA LYS A 197 -10.98 -16.40 7.04
C LYS A 197 -11.27 -16.46 5.55
N ALA A 198 -12.28 -15.73 5.07
CA ALA A 198 -12.61 -15.67 3.65
C ALA A 198 -11.47 -15.06 2.82
N VAL A 199 -10.84 -13.99 3.30
CA VAL A 199 -9.66 -13.39 2.64
C VAL A 199 -8.49 -14.37 2.59
N ARG A 200 -8.17 -15.06 3.69
CA ARG A 200 -7.12 -16.10 3.70
C ARG A 200 -7.42 -17.23 2.71
N GLY A 201 -8.68 -17.62 2.59
CA GLY A 201 -9.13 -18.58 1.58
C GLY A 201 -8.84 -18.12 0.15
N LYS A 202 -9.15 -16.86 -0.18
CA LYS A 202 -8.84 -16.28 -1.50
C LYS A 202 -7.35 -16.12 -1.74
N TYR A 203 -6.57 -15.77 -0.72
CA TYR A 203 -5.12 -15.69 -0.85
C TYR A 203 -4.50 -17.06 -1.17
N LEU A 204 -4.97 -18.13 -0.52
CA LEU A 204 -4.58 -19.51 -0.86
C LEU A 204 -4.94 -19.90 -2.28
N GLU A 205 -6.12 -19.51 -2.78
CA GLU A 205 -6.51 -19.73 -4.18
C GLU A 205 -5.51 -19.06 -5.14
N VAL A 206 -5.22 -17.77 -4.94
CA VAL A 206 -4.26 -17.01 -5.78
C VAL A 206 -2.86 -17.63 -5.75
N MET A 207 -2.35 -18.02 -4.57
CA MET A 207 -1.03 -18.65 -4.48
C MET A 207 -0.97 -19.97 -5.26
N LYS A 208 -2.00 -20.81 -5.17
CA LYS A 208 -2.07 -22.06 -5.94
C LYS A 208 -2.05 -21.79 -7.44
N ASP A 209 -2.84 -20.83 -7.90
CA ASP A 209 -2.89 -20.46 -9.31
C ASP A 209 -1.51 -19.96 -9.79
N LEU A 210 -0.83 -19.12 -9.01
CA LEU A 210 0.52 -18.65 -9.31
C LEU A 210 1.53 -19.80 -9.38
N PHE A 211 1.51 -20.74 -8.44
CA PHE A 211 2.39 -21.92 -8.48
C PHE A 211 2.13 -22.80 -9.70
N VAL A 212 0.86 -22.99 -10.10
CA VAL A 212 0.53 -23.75 -11.32
C VAL A 212 1.00 -23.01 -12.56
N LEU A 213 0.80 -21.69 -12.63
CA LEU A 213 1.25 -20.86 -13.74
C LEU A 213 2.78 -20.86 -13.90
N THR A 214 3.52 -21.11 -12.82
CA THR A 214 4.99 -21.18 -12.84
C THR A 214 5.55 -22.61 -12.93
N GLY A 215 4.69 -23.64 -13.02
CA GLY A 215 5.08 -25.01 -13.40
C GLY A 215 4.86 -26.10 -12.35
N SER A 216 4.33 -25.78 -11.17
CA SER A 216 3.96 -26.80 -10.17
C SER A 216 2.74 -27.61 -10.60
N THR A 217 2.64 -28.87 -10.16
CA THR A 217 1.38 -29.62 -10.28
C THR A 217 0.35 -29.06 -9.30
N PRO A 218 -0.97 -29.23 -9.54
CA PRO A 218 -2.00 -28.76 -8.62
C PRO A 218 -1.81 -29.28 -7.18
N GLU A 219 -1.38 -30.54 -7.02
CA GLU A 219 -1.15 -31.15 -5.70
C GLU A 219 0.07 -30.56 -4.99
N GLN A 220 1.11 -30.19 -5.74
CA GLN A 220 2.29 -29.55 -5.18
C GLN A 220 2.00 -28.09 -4.84
N ALA A 221 1.31 -27.38 -5.72
CA ALA A 221 0.84 -26.00 -5.51
C ALA A 221 -0.02 -25.87 -4.24
N GLU A 222 -0.90 -26.84 -3.96
CA GLU A 222 -1.69 -26.86 -2.72
C GLU A 222 -0.81 -26.97 -1.46
N LYS A 223 0.20 -27.86 -1.49
CA LYS A 223 1.14 -28.02 -0.36
C LYS A 223 1.99 -26.78 -0.15
N ASP A 224 2.50 -26.19 -1.23
CA ASP A 224 3.37 -25.03 -1.16
C ASP A 224 2.59 -23.79 -0.71
N ALA A 225 1.39 -23.56 -1.22
CA ALA A 225 0.53 -22.47 -0.76
C ALA A 225 0.17 -22.61 0.74
N ALA A 226 -0.10 -23.83 1.21
CA ALA A 226 -0.33 -24.08 2.64
C ALA A 226 0.93 -23.84 3.49
N ALA A 227 2.12 -24.22 2.98
CA ALA A 227 3.39 -23.98 3.65
C ALA A 227 3.71 -22.48 3.75
N VAL A 228 3.51 -21.72 2.67
CA VAL A 228 3.66 -20.26 2.65
C VAL A 228 2.71 -19.61 3.65
N MET A 229 1.41 -19.93 3.63
CA MET A 229 0.44 -19.38 4.59
C MET A 229 0.83 -19.70 6.04
N ALA A 230 1.31 -20.91 6.33
CA ALA A 230 1.74 -21.30 7.67
C ALA A 230 2.97 -20.50 8.12
N PHE A 231 3.94 -20.32 7.22
CA PHE A 231 5.13 -19.51 7.45
C PHE A 231 4.77 -18.04 7.70
N GLU A 232 4.01 -17.42 6.79
CA GLU A 232 3.58 -16.02 6.93
C GLU A 232 2.73 -15.81 8.18
N THR A 233 1.87 -16.78 8.55
CA THR A 233 1.09 -16.72 9.81
C THR A 233 2.00 -16.78 11.04
N SER A 234 3.06 -17.60 10.99
CA SER A 234 4.07 -17.61 12.06
C SER A 234 4.78 -16.27 12.16
N LEU A 235 5.16 -15.71 11.01
CA LEU A 235 5.85 -14.42 10.91
C LEU A 235 4.97 -13.27 11.43
N ALA A 236 3.70 -13.22 11.03
CA ALA A 236 2.73 -12.22 11.44
C ALA A 236 2.52 -12.17 12.97
N LYS A 237 2.71 -13.27 13.69
CA LYS A 237 2.63 -13.28 15.16
C LYS A 237 3.75 -12.49 15.82
N HIS A 238 4.89 -12.33 15.15
CA HIS A 238 6.04 -11.56 15.60
C HIS A 238 6.05 -10.11 15.08
N HIS A 239 5.15 -9.77 14.15
CA HIS A 239 4.95 -8.38 13.70
C HIS A 239 4.39 -7.54 14.84
N TRP A 240 4.94 -6.32 15.00
CA TRP A 240 4.35 -5.27 15.81
C TRP A 240 3.03 -4.80 15.21
N GLU A 241 2.14 -4.30 16.08
CA GLU A 241 0.90 -3.67 15.66
C GLU A 241 1.19 -2.32 14.99
N ARG A 242 0.31 -1.91 14.07
CA ARG A 242 0.44 -0.60 13.37
C ARG A 242 0.46 0.61 14.30
N ALA A 243 -0.10 0.50 15.51
CA ALA A 243 -0.06 1.57 16.48
C ALA A 243 1.36 1.76 17.04
N GLU A 244 2.08 0.65 17.25
CA GLU A 244 3.45 0.65 17.78
C GLU A 244 4.44 1.18 16.73
N LEU A 245 4.24 0.83 15.46
CA LEU A 245 5.04 1.34 14.33
C LEU A 245 4.94 2.87 14.13
N ARG A 246 3.98 3.55 14.78
CA ARG A 246 3.84 5.02 14.73
C ARG A 246 4.52 5.73 15.87
N ASP A 247 5.08 5.01 16.84
CA ASP A 247 5.82 5.59 17.95
C ASP A 247 7.27 5.85 17.52
N ALA A 248 7.60 7.13 17.33
CA ALA A 248 8.91 7.56 16.84
C ALA A 248 10.08 7.19 17.77
N GLU A 249 9.86 7.16 19.09
CA GLU A 249 10.92 6.74 20.03
C GLU A 249 11.06 5.22 20.03
N LYS A 250 9.94 4.48 20.01
CA LYS A 250 9.97 3.01 20.02
C LYS A 250 10.61 2.42 18.76
N THR A 251 10.44 3.08 17.62
CA THR A 251 11.01 2.66 16.32
C THR A 251 12.47 3.05 16.13
N TYR A 252 13.05 3.87 17.02
CA TYR A 252 14.45 4.27 16.93
C TYR A 252 15.35 3.36 17.80
N ASN A 253 15.83 2.26 17.23
CA ASN A 253 16.78 1.35 17.90
C ASN A 253 18.06 1.24 17.09
N LYS A 254 18.93 2.24 17.21
CA LYS A 254 20.24 2.26 16.54
C LYS A 254 21.19 1.28 17.22
N MET A 255 21.76 0.37 16.44
CA MET A 255 22.73 -0.62 16.91
C MET A 255 23.77 -0.92 15.82
N SER A 256 24.88 -1.54 16.20
CA SER A 256 25.86 -2.08 15.25
C SER A 256 25.29 -3.28 14.47
N VAL A 257 25.88 -3.59 13.32
CA VAL A 257 25.48 -4.79 12.54
C VAL A 257 25.75 -6.08 13.33
N ASP A 258 26.79 -6.09 14.18
CA ASP A 258 27.07 -7.23 15.05
C ASP A 258 25.98 -7.43 16.11
N GLU A 259 25.46 -6.35 16.69
CA GLU A 259 24.32 -6.40 17.62
C GLU A 259 23.03 -6.86 16.93
N LEU A 260 22.74 -6.37 15.71
CA LEU A 260 21.62 -6.89 14.91
C LEU A 260 21.78 -8.40 14.68
N ASN A 261 22.97 -8.84 14.27
CA ASN A 261 23.23 -10.26 14.05
C ASN A 261 23.10 -11.10 15.32
N ALA A 262 23.36 -10.50 16.49
CA ALA A 262 23.22 -11.17 17.78
C ALA A 262 21.75 -11.33 18.23
N LEU A 263 20.80 -10.55 17.67
CA LEU A 263 19.37 -10.75 17.93
C LEU A 263 18.88 -12.11 17.38
N ALA A 264 19.41 -12.52 16.22
CA ALA A 264 18.98 -13.73 15.51
C ALA A 264 20.09 -14.80 15.45
N PRO A 265 20.54 -15.41 16.57
CA PRO A 265 21.73 -16.28 16.60
C PRO A 265 21.60 -17.58 15.78
N SER A 266 20.42 -17.87 15.24
CA SER A 266 20.15 -19.05 14.42
C SER A 266 20.43 -18.86 12.93
N VAL A 267 20.77 -17.63 12.50
CA VAL A 267 21.07 -17.24 11.12
C VAL A 267 22.15 -16.15 11.07
N ASP A 268 22.86 -16.03 9.96
CA ASP A 268 23.80 -14.91 9.73
C ASP A 268 23.14 -13.78 8.94
N LEU A 269 22.57 -12.78 9.62
CA LEU A 269 21.93 -11.62 9.01
C LEU A 269 22.89 -10.80 8.15
N LYS A 270 24.21 -10.94 8.31
CA LYS A 270 25.19 -10.29 7.43
C LYS A 270 25.08 -10.78 5.99
N ARG A 271 24.56 -12.00 5.77
CA ARG A 271 24.30 -12.56 4.43
C ARG A 271 23.33 -11.75 3.62
N TRP A 272 22.34 -11.14 4.28
CA TRP A 272 21.40 -10.26 3.60
C TRP A 272 22.10 -9.04 2.99
N PHE A 273 23.04 -8.41 3.70
CA PHE A 273 23.83 -7.28 3.17
C PHE A 273 24.66 -7.69 1.95
N ALA A 274 25.28 -8.87 2.01
CA ALA A 274 26.03 -9.43 0.88
C ALA A 274 25.12 -9.63 -0.34
N GLY A 275 23.91 -10.15 -0.15
CA GLY A 275 22.91 -10.30 -1.20
C GLY A 275 22.44 -8.99 -1.82
N VAL A 276 22.22 -7.95 -0.99
CA VAL A 276 21.90 -6.60 -1.45
C VAL A 276 23.08 -5.99 -2.25
N GLY A 277 24.30 -6.48 -2.04
CA GLY A 277 25.50 -6.00 -2.71
C GLY A 277 26.14 -4.80 -2.00
N ILE A 278 25.98 -4.70 -0.67
CA ILE A 278 26.55 -3.63 0.16
C ILE A 278 27.42 -4.18 1.28
N GLU A 279 28.44 -3.41 1.66
CA GLU A 279 29.20 -3.69 2.88
C GLU A 279 28.34 -3.37 4.12
N PRO A 280 28.44 -4.17 5.20
CA PRO A 280 27.82 -3.84 6.48
C PRO A 280 28.15 -2.40 6.93
N PRO A 281 27.15 -1.54 7.18
CA PRO A 281 27.40 -0.13 7.48
C PRO A 281 28.13 0.03 8.83
N ALA A 282 29.33 0.61 8.79
CA ALA A 282 30.15 0.85 9.98
C ALA A 282 29.49 1.80 11.00
N GLY A 283 28.62 2.70 10.54
CA GLY A 283 27.83 3.61 11.39
C GLY A 283 26.65 2.96 12.10
N GLY A 284 26.45 1.66 11.91
CA GLY A 284 25.33 0.90 12.42
C GLY A 284 24.07 1.01 11.56
N VAL A 285 22.98 0.46 12.09
CA VAL A 285 21.66 0.40 11.48
C VAL A 285 20.60 0.79 12.51
N ILE A 286 19.49 1.34 12.06
CA ILE A 286 18.27 1.45 12.89
C ILE A 286 17.45 0.18 12.70
N VAL A 287 17.19 -0.55 13.78
CA VAL A 287 16.26 -1.68 13.76
C VAL A 287 14.89 -1.17 14.23
N VAL A 288 13.95 -1.02 13.30
CA VAL A 288 12.63 -0.42 13.59
C VAL A 288 11.84 -1.31 14.56
N THR A 289 11.98 -2.63 14.41
CA THR A 289 11.21 -3.65 15.14
C THR A 289 12.13 -4.72 15.73
N PRO A 290 12.91 -4.45 16.80
CA PRO A 290 13.95 -5.38 17.27
C PRO A 290 13.43 -6.77 17.62
N SER A 291 12.31 -6.87 18.35
CA SER A 291 11.74 -8.15 18.77
C SER A 291 11.18 -9.00 17.63
N TYR A 292 11.13 -8.46 16.40
CA TYR A 292 10.80 -9.23 15.21
C TYR A 292 11.99 -10.10 14.75
N PHE A 293 13.21 -9.64 15.03
CA PHE A 293 14.45 -10.31 14.64
C PHE A 293 14.94 -11.32 15.71
N GLU A 294 14.40 -11.27 16.92
CA GLU A 294 14.67 -12.22 18.02
C GLU A 294 14.00 -13.59 17.80
#